data_AF-A0A1R4GVI3-F1
#
_entry.id   AF-A0A1R4GVI3-F1
#
_cell.length_a   1.000
_cell.length_b   1.000
_cell.length_c   1.000
_cell.angle_alpha   90.00
_cell.angle_beta   90.00
_cell.angle_gamma   90.00
#
_symmetry.space_group_name_H-M   'P 1'
#
loop_
_entity.id
_entity.type
_entity.pdbx_description
1 polymer ?
#
loop_
_entity_poly.entity_id
_entity_poly.type
_entity_poly.pdbx_seq_one_letter_code
_entity_poly.pdbx_strand_id
1 'polypeptide(L)'
;MDVNAIGKAAEEASGSGDELVRLVEELVDGVEDLKTTFKGNGAVSYENFMAESQRVQQDLVKALSGISQGQAESAKHYVQMDDDFEAGGKEAENQASGAKTSNFRF
;
A
#
# COMPACT_ATOMS: atom_id res chain seq x y z
N MET A 1 1.49 -1.55 -17.54
CA MET A 1 0.72 -1.73 -16.30
C MET A 1 -0.12 -0.47 -16.14
N ASP A 2 -1.42 -0.58 -15.87
CA ASP A 2 -2.32 0.57 -15.80
C ASP A 2 -2.17 1.30 -14.46
N VAL A 3 -1.82 2.58 -14.47
CA VAL A 3 -1.69 3.42 -13.27
C VAL A 3 -3.02 3.46 -12.49
N ASN A 4 -4.15 3.38 -13.20
CA ASN A 4 -5.47 3.26 -12.56
C ASN A 4 -5.64 1.92 -11.84
N ALA A 5 -5.02 0.85 -12.32
CA ALA A 5 -5.06 -0.45 -11.65
C ALA A 5 -4.21 -0.45 -10.36
N ILE A 6 -3.07 0.26 -10.34
CA ILE A 6 -2.25 0.43 -9.14
C ILE A 6 -3.00 1.27 -8.09
N GLY A 7 -3.61 2.38 -8.50
CA GLY A 7 -4.42 3.22 -7.60
C GLY A 7 -5.61 2.47 -7.02
N LYS A 8 -6.35 1.73 -7.85
CA LYS A 8 -7.48 0.92 -7.40
C LYS A 8 -7.07 -0.20 -6.44
N ALA A 9 -5.98 -0.90 -6.73
CA ALA A 9 -5.45 -1.93 -5.84
C ALA A 9 -4.98 -1.34 -4.49
N ALA A 10 -4.53 -0.08 -4.47
CA ALA A 10 -4.18 0.62 -3.23
C ALA A 10 -5.40 0.96 -2.37
N GLU A 11 -6.45 1.48 -2.99
CA GLU A 11 -7.71 1.76 -2.30
C GLU A 11 -8.36 0.47 -1.75
N GLU A 12 -8.41 -0.60 -2.55
CA GLU A 12 -8.95 -1.90 -2.13
C GLU A 12 -8.14 -2.53 -0.99
N ALA A 13 -6.80 -2.45 -1.04
CA ALA A 13 -5.94 -2.96 0.02
C ALA A 13 -6.08 -2.16 1.33
N SER A 14 -6.18 -0.83 1.25
CA SER A 14 -6.41 0.02 2.42
C SER A 14 -7.75 -0.29 3.07
N GLY A 15 -8.84 -0.29 2.30
CA GLY A 15 -10.18 -0.53 2.83
C GLY A 15 -10.36 -1.94 3.41
N SER A 16 -9.80 -2.95 2.75
CA SER A 16 -9.82 -4.33 3.28
C SER A 16 -8.97 -4.46 4.54
N GLY A 17 -7.90 -3.67 4.65
CA GLY A 17 -7.03 -3.63 5.81
C GLY A 17 -7.71 -3.04 7.04
N ASP A 18 -8.39 -1.91 6.88
CA ASP A 18 -9.15 -1.26 7.95
C ASP A 18 -10.28 -2.17 8.46
N GLU A 19 -10.99 -2.83 7.55
CA GLU A 19 -12.04 -3.78 7.89
C GLU A 19 -11.51 -4.98 8.69
N LEU A 20 -10.34 -5.50 8.31
CA LEU A 20 -9.72 -6.61 9.02
C LEU A 20 -9.27 -6.22 10.43
N VAL A 21 -8.70 -5.02 10.60
CA VAL A 21 -8.36 -4.47 11.92
C VAL A 21 -9.61 -4.36 12.78
N ARG A 22 -10.70 -3.81 12.23
CA ARG A 22 -12.00 -3.68 12.89
C ARG A 22 -12.56 -5.02 13.34
N LEU A 23 -12.49 -6.05 12.49
CA LEU A 23 -12.95 -7.40 12.84
C LEU A 23 -12.15 -8.03 13.99
N VAL A 24 -10.84 -7.77 14.06
CA VAL A 24 -10.01 -8.24 15.19
C VAL A 24 -10.38 -7.51 16.48
N GLU A 25 -10.65 -6.20 16.41
CA GLU A 25 -11.13 -5.42 17.56
C GLU A 25 -12.48 -5.93 18.06
N GLU A 26 -13.45 -6.15 17.17
CA GLU A 26 -14.77 -6.70 17.54
C GLU A 26 -14.65 -8.08 18.20
N LEU A 27 -13.73 -8.92 17.72
CA LEU A 27 -13.48 -10.22 18.32
C LEU A 27 -12.90 -10.10 19.74
N VAL A 28 -11.97 -9.17 19.95
CA VAL A 28 -11.37 -8.90 21.25
C VAL A 28 -12.41 -8.35 22.23
N ASP A 29 -13.19 -7.35 21.81
CA ASP A 29 -14.25 -6.74 22.61
C ASP A 29 -15.30 -7.78 23.02
N GLY A 30 -15.70 -8.65 22.08
CA GLY A 30 -16.70 -9.69 22.32
C GLY A 30 -16.31 -10.73 23.36
N VAL A 31 -15.01 -10.87 23.67
CA VAL A 31 -14.53 -11.79 24.71
C VAL A 31 -14.08 -11.07 25.97
N GLU A 32 -13.98 -9.73 25.96
CA GLU A 32 -13.36 -8.98 27.06
C GLU A 32 -14.12 -9.16 28.38
N ASP A 33 -15.45 -9.19 28.30
CA ASP A 33 -16.35 -9.44 29.42
C ASP A 33 -16.21 -10.87 30.01
N LEU A 34 -15.62 -11.80 29.25
CA LEU A 34 -15.42 -13.18 29.70
C LEU A 34 -14.16 -13.34 30.56
N LYS A 35 -13.31 -12.31 30.66
CA LYS A 35 -12.05 -12.33 31.43
C LYS A 35 -12.23 -12.88 32.85
N THR A 36 -13.27 -12.44 33.55
CA THR A 36 -13.50 -12.86 34.94
C THR A 36 -14.16 -14.23 35.07
N THR A 37 -14.75 -14.73 33.98
CA THR A 37 -15.48 -16.00 33.91
C THR A 37 -14.53 -17.19 33.89
N PHE A 38 -13.40 -17.06 33.19
CA PHE A 38 -12.42 -18.14 33.09
C PHE A 38 -11.59 -18.31 34.39
N LYS A 39 -11.23 -19.55 34.71
CA LYS A 39 -10.38 -19.94 35.86
C LYS A 39 -9.38 -21.02 35.43
N GLY A 40 -8.26 -21.12 36.15
CA GLY A 40 -7.22 -22.11 35.88
C GLY A 40 -6.75 -22.02 34.42
N ASN A 41 -6.71 -23.16 33.73
CA ASN A 41 -6.27 -23.24 32.33
C ASN A 41 -7.10 -22.37 31.38
N GLY A 42 -8.39 -22.13 31.67
CA GLY A 42 -9.21 -21.24 30.84
C GLY A 42 -8.74 -19.79 30.87
N ALA A 43 -8.28 -19.31 32.04
CA ALA A 43 -7.77 -17.94 32.17
C ALA A 43 -6.45 -17.78 31.39
N VAL A 44 -5.58 -18.80 31.44
CA VAL A 44 -4.35 -18.84 30.64
C VAL A 44 -4.67 -18.84 29.14
N SER A 45 -5.63 -19.65 28.70
CA SER A 45 -6.05 -19.67 27.28
C SER A 45 -6.64 -18.33 26.83
N TYR A 46 -7.39 -17.64 27.70
CA TYR A 46 -7.91 -16.30 27.42
C TYR A 46 -6.77 -15.29 27.28
N GLU A 47 -5.81 -15.26 28.20
CA GLU A 47 -4.65 -14.37 28.12
C GLU A 47 -3.83 -14.62 26.84
N ASN A 48 -3.60 -15.89 26.48
CA ASN A 48 -2.92 -16.26 25.24
C ASN A 48 -3.71 -15.81 24.01
N PHE A 49 -5.05 -15.97 24.02
CA PHE A 49 -5.91 -15.50 22.94
C PHE A 49 -5.79 -13.98 22.75
N MET A 50 -5.83 -13.20 23.84
CA MET A 50 -5.69 -11.74 23.78
C MET A 50 -4.32 -11.33 23.25
N ALA A 51 -3.25 -11.98 23.70
CA ALA A 51 -1.89 -11.70 23.26
C ALA A 51 -1.71 -12.03 21.76
N GLU A 52 -2.19 -13.17 21.30
CA GLU A 52 -2.12 -13.54 19.88
C GLU A 52 -2.97 -12.62 19.00
N SER A 53 -4.15 -12.20 19.46
CA SER A 53 -5.00 -11.26 18.73
C SER A 53 -4.32 -9.91 18.52
N GLN A 54 -3.69 -9.37 19.57
CA GLN A 54 -2.89 -8.14 19.47
C GLN A 54 -1.68 -8.30 18.53
N ARG A 55 -0.98 -9.44 18.60
CA ARG A 55 0.15 -9.73 17.71
C ARG A 55 -0.30 -9.77 16.25
N VAL A 56 -1.38 -10.49 15.95
CA VAL A 56 -1.96 -10.58 14.61
C VAL A 56 -2.39 -9.20 14.10
N GLN A 57 -3.04 -8.38 14.93
CA GLN A 57 -3.42 -7.01 14.57
C GLN A 57 -2.19 -6.18 14.16
N GLN A 58 -1.11 -6.23 14.94
CA GLN A 58 0.13 -5.50 14.63
C GLN A 58 0.80 -6.00 13.35
N ASP A 59 0.87 -7.31 13.16
CA ASP A 59 1.45 -7.91 11.95
C ASP A 59 0.66 -7.51 10.69
N LEU A 60 -0.67 -7.45 10.79
CA LEU A 60 -1.55 -7.00 9.72
C LEU A 60 -1.33 -5.53 9.37
N VAL A 61 -1.35 -4.63 10.37
CA VAL A 61 -1.10 -3.20 10.17
C VAL A 61 0.27 -2.98 9.51
N LYS A 62 1.29 -3.72 9.93
CA LYS A 62 2.63 -3.64 9.37
C LYS A 62 2.67 -4.12 7.91
N ALA A 63 2.02 -5.24 7.60
CA ALA A 63 1.95 -5.76 6.24
C ALA A 63 1.22 -4.79 5.29
N LEU A 64 0.08 -4.24 5.73
CA LEU A 64 -0.69 -3.25 4.98
C LEU A 64 0.11 -1.97 4.74
N SER A 65 0.85 -1.50 5.75
CA SER A 65 1.75 -0.35 5.61
C SER A 65 2.85 -0.62 4.58
N GLY A 66 3.41 -1.82 4.55
CA GLY A 66 4.41 -2.23 3.56
C GLY A 66 3.84 -2.27 2.13
N ILE A 67 2.62 -2.76 1.95
CA ILE A 67 1.91 -2.74 0.66
C ILE A 67 1.70 -1.30 0.19
N SER A 68 1.18 -0.43 1.08
CA SER A 68 0.94 0.98 0.78
C SER A 68 2.22 1.71 0.35
N GLN A 69 3.35 1.45 1.03
CA GLN A 69 4.66 1.99 0.65
C GLN A 69 5.09 1.51 -0.74
N GLY A 70 5.02 0.22 -1.03
CA GLY A 70 5.38 -0.32 -2.34
C GLY A 70 4.51 0.24 -3.47
N GLN A 71 3.23 0.50 -3.20
CA GLN A 71 2.33 1.16 -4.15
C GLN A 71 2.69 2.63 -4.38
N ALA A 72 3.03 3.38 -3.33
CA ALA A 72 3.48 4.76 -3.44
C ALA A 72 4.81 4.88 -4.21
N GLU A 73 5.77 3.99 -3.93
CA GLU A 73 7.03 3.92 -4.67
C GLU A 73 6.80 3.59 -6.15
N SER A 74 5.94 2.62 -6.43
CA SER A 74 5.58 2.24 -7.81
C SER A 74 4.95 3.42 -8.55
N ALA A 75 4.01 4.13 -7.93
CA ALA A 75 3.38 5.32 -8.51
C ALA A 75 4.40 6.42 -8.84
N LYS A 76 5.35 6.67 -7.91
CA LYS A 76 6.42 7.66 -8.12
C LYS A 76 7.32 7.27 -9.30
N HIS A 77 7.69 6.00 -9.41
CA HIS A 77 8.50 5.51 -10.53
C HIS A 77 7.79 5.70 -11.88
N TYR A 78 6.48 5.47 -11.95
CA TYR A 78 5.73 5.71 -13.19
C TYR A 78 5.72 7.17 -13.59
N VAL A 79 5.44 8.09 -12.66
CA VAL A 79 5.45 9.54 -12.94
C VAL A 79 6.82 10.00 -13.43
N GLN A 80 7.90 9.55 -12.78
CA GLN A 80 9.25 9.88 -13.22
C GLN A 80 9.56 9.33 -14.61
N MET A 81 9.12 8.11 -14.92
CA MET A 81 9.36 7.50 -16.22
C MET A 81 8.62 8.23 -17.34
N ASP A 82 7.40 8.72 -17.07
CA ASP A 82 6.64 9.56 -18.01
C ASP A 82 7.32 10.91 -18.23
N ASP A 83 7.77 11.58 -17.16
CA ASP A 83 8.51 12.85 -17.24
C ASP A 83 9.81 12.69 -18.06
N ASP A 84 10.58 11.62 -17.82
CA ASP A 84 11.81 11.31 -18.54
C ASP A 84 11.54 11.02 -20.03
N PHE A 85 10.45 10.33 -20.33
CA PHE A 85 10.06 10.04 -21.72
C PHE A 85 9.63 11.31 -22.46
N GLU A 86 8.88 12.20 -21.80
CA GLU A 86 8.48 13.48 -22.37
C GLU A 86 9.70 14.40 -22.58
N ALA A 87 10.62 14.47 -21.61
CA ALA A 87 11.85 15.23 -21.72
C ALA A 87 12.73 14.73 -22.88
N GLY A 88 12.95 13.41 -22.97
CA GLY A 88 13.71 12.80 -24.07
C GLY A 88 13.06 13.02 -25.44
N GLY A 89 11.73 13.00 -25.50
CA GLY A 89 10.97 13.34 -26.72
C GLY A 89 11.21 14.78 -27.18
N LYS A 90 11.13 15.75 -26.25
CA LYS A 90 11.40 17.17 -26.53
C LYS A 90 12.85 17.39 -26.97
N GLU A 91 13.81 16.71 -26.35
CA GLU A 91 15.22 16.78 -26.75
C GLU A 91 15.46 16.22 -28.15
N ALA A 92 14.83 15.08 -28.48
CA ALA A 92 14.92 14.48 -29.82
C ALA A 92 14.27 15.38 -30.89
N GLU A 93 13.12 15.99 -30.58
CA GLU A 93 12.43 16.93 -31.48
C GLU A 93 13.24 18.21 -31.73
N ASN A 94 13.87 18.75 -30.69
CA ASN A 94 14.75 19.91 -30.80
C ASN A 94 15.99 19.61 -31.66
N GLN A 95 16.59 18.43 -31.51
CA GLN A 95 17.71 17.99 -32.33
C GLN A 95 17.30 17.78 -33.81
N ALA A 96 16.14 17.18 -34.06
CA ALA A 96 15.61 16.98 -35.41
C ALA A 96 15.25 18.31 -36.11
N SER A 97 14.71 19.27 -35.35
CA SER A 97 14.35 20.61 -35.85
C SER A 97 15.60 21.44 -36.19
N GLY A 98 16.62 21.41 -35.34
CA GLY A 98 17.92 22.06 -35.59
C GLY A 98 18.64 21.49 -36.82
N ALA A 99 18.57 20.17 -37.02
CA ALA A 99 19.15 19.50 -38.19
C ALA A 99 18.44 19.89 -39.51
N LYS A 100 17.11 20.05 -39.51
CA LYS A 100 16.37 20.50 -40.71
C LYS A 100 16.68 21.95 -41.09
N THR A 101 16.89 22.85 -40.12
CA THR A 101 17.20 24.26 -40.39
C THR A 101 18.60 24.50 -40.95
N SER A 102 19.56 23.60 -40.70
CA SER A 102 20.92 23.72 -41.24
C SER A 102 21.06 23.31 -42.71
N ASN A 103 20.13 22.50 -43.24
CA ASN A 103 20.18 22.03 -44.64
C ASN A 103 19.47 22.96 -45.65
N PHE A 104 18.84 24.05 -45.20
CA PHE A 104 18.22 25.07 -46.04
C PHE A 104 18.86 26.44 -45.79
N ARG A 105 20.08 26.63 -46.27
CA ARG A 105 20.68 27.97 -46.43
C ARG A 105 21.13 28.11 -47.88
N PHE A 106 20.36 28.87 -48.65
CA PHE A 106 20.69 29.33 -50.00
C PHE A 106 21.60 30.55 -49.93
#